data_AF-A0AA96YSM3-F1
#
_entry.id   AF-A0AA96YSM3-F1
#
_cell.length_a   1.000
_cell.length_b   1.000
_cell.length_c   1.000
_cell.angle_alpha   90.00
_cell.angle_beta   90.00
_cell.angle_gamma   90.00
#
_symmetry.space_group_name_H-M   'P 1'
#
loop_
_entity.id
_entity.type
_entity.pdbx_description
1 polymer ?
#
loop_
_entity_poly.entity_id
_entity_poly.type
_entity_poly.pdbx_seq_one_letter_code
_entity_poly.pdbx_strand_id
1 'polypeptide(L)' 'MLCCDSSKHQHARRHYEETGHPVMSSAELGEDWLWCFVDEAAKEY' A
#
# COMPACT_ATOMS: atom_id res chain seq x y z
N MET A 1 7.86 -8.63 -2.86
CA MET A 1 6.79 -9.32 -2.10
C MET A 1 5.54 -8.48 -2.25
N LEU A 2 4.74 -8.80 -3.26
CA LEU A 2 3.58 -8.03 -3.72
C LEU A 2 2.37 -8.49 -2.90
N CYS A 3 2.01 -7.76 -1.86
CA CYS A 3 0.84 -8.07 -1.04
C CYS A 3 0.25 -6.74 -0.58
N CYS A 4 -0.78 -6.29 -1.30
CA CYS A 4 -1.61 -5.14 -0.92
C CYS A 4 -2.23 -5.36 0.48
N ASP A 5 -2.71 -4.29 1.10
CA ASP A 5 -3.42 -4.36 2.39
C ASP A 5 -4.57 -5.39 2.38
N SER A 6 -5.31 -5.48 1.27
CA SER A 6 -6.41 -6.44 1.07
C SER A 6 -5.99 -7.92 0.98
N SER A 7 -4.68 -8.22 0.94
CA SER A 7 -4.19 -9.59 0.89
C SER A 7 -4.36 -10.28 2.24
N LYS A 8 -4.59 -11.59 2.25
CA LYS A 8 -4.76 -12.40 3.48
C LYS A 8 -3.69 -12.15 4.56
N HIS A 9 -2.48 -11.79 4.15
CA HIS A 9 -1.33 -11.59 5.03
C HIS A 9 -1.08 -10.13 5.41
N GLN A 10 -1.82 -9.16 4.84
CA GLN A 10 -1.75 -7.73 5.16
C GLN A 10 -0.31 -7.18 5.23
N HIS A 11 0.54 -7.60 4.28
CA HIS A 11 1.98 -7.27 4.32
C HIS A 11 2.21 -5.75 4.30
N ALA A 12 1.51 -5.02 3.44
CA ALA A 12 1.67 -3.59 3.34
C ALA A 12 1.33 -2.84 4.65
N ARG A 13 0.29 -3.28 5.37
CA ARG A 13 -0.06 -2.72 6.68
C ARG A 13 0.97 -3.01 7.74
N ARG A 14 1.47 -4.25 7.82
CA ARG A 14 2.55 -4.61 8.75
C ARG A 14 3.81 -3.79 8.49
N HIS A 15 4.16 -3.62 7.21
CA HIS A 15 5.28 -2.78 6.80
C HIS A 15 5.09 -1.33 7.24
N TYR A 16 3.90 -0.75 7.06
CA TYR A 16 3.56 0.57 7.59
C TYR A 16 3.72 0.63 9.13
N GLU A 17 3.18 -0.35 9.86
CA GLU A 17 3.24 -0.41 11.33
C GLU A 17 4.68 -0.56 11.85
N GLU A 18 5.56 -1.27 11.13
CA GLU A 18 6.96 -1.51 11.52
C GLU A 18 7.91 -0.37 11.13
N THR A 19 7.70 0.23 9.95
CA THR A 19 8.64 1.20 9.37
C THR A 19 8.15 2.65 9.40
N GLY A 20 6.85 2.84 9.60
CA GLY A 20 6.23 4.16 9.56
C GLY A 20 6.13 4.77 8.16
N HIS A 21 6.22 3.97 7.09
CA HIS A 21 6.01 4.46 5.72
C HIS A 21 4.51 4.56 5.40
N PRO A 22 3.91 5.77 5.37
CA PRO A 22 2.46 5.92 5.28
C PRO A 22 1.91 5.73 3.87
N VAL A 23 2.75 5.82 2.85
CA VAL A 23 2.35 5.76 1.43
C VAL A 23 3.00 4.55 0.76
N MET A 24 2.20 3.78 0.03
CA MET A 24 2.63 2.69 -0.83
C MET A 24 2.15 2.92 -2.27
N SER A 25 2.89 2.43 -3.26
CA SER A 25 2.45 2.40 -4.66
C SER A 25 1.94 1.01 -5.04
N SER A 26 1.13 0.94 -6.09
CA SER A 26 0.95 -0.33 -6.77
C SER A 26 2.29 -0.82 -7.31
N ALA A 27 2.40 -2.13 -7.39
CA ALA A 27 3.54 -2.80 -8.00
C ALA A 27 3.08 -3.81 -9.06
N GLU A 28 1.79 -3.78 -9.41
CA GLU A 28 1.25 -4.41 -10.61
C GLU A 28 1.56 -3.55 -11.84
N LEU A 29 1.89 -4.21 -12.94
CA LEU A 29 2.22 -3.51 -14.19
C LEU A 29 0.96 -2.88 -14.79
N GLY A 30 0.99 -1.56 -14.99
CA GLY A 30 -0.11 -0.78 -15.55
C GLY A 30 -1.07 -0.21 -14.52
N GLU A 31 -0.79 -0.38 -13.23
CA GLU A 31 -1.47 0.32 -12.16
C GLU A 31 -0.60 1.48 -11.65
N ASP A 32 -1.08 2.71 -11.84
CA ASP A 32 -0.41 3.93 -11.40
C ASP A 32 -1.19 4.59 -10.26
N TRP A 33 -1.42 3.84 -9.18
CA TRP A 33 -2.07 4.35 -7.98
C TRP A 33 -1.19 4.25 -6.74
N LEU A 34 -1.46 5.14 -5.79
CA LEU A 34 -0.86 5.24 -4.47
C LEU A 34 -1.93 5.02 -3.41
N TRP A 35 -1.57 4.41 -2.30
CA TRP A 35 -2.42 4.28 -1.12
C TRP A 35 -1.75 4.92 0.09
N CYS A 36 -2.49 5.77 0.79
CA CYS A 36 -2.06 6.37 2.06
C CYS A 36 -2.80 5.71 3.23
N PHE A 37 -2.06 5.10 4.15
CA PHE A 37 -2.61 4.48 5.36
C PHE A 37 -3.10 5.49 6.39
N VAL A 38 -2.61 6.74 6.35
CA VAL A 38 -3.03 7.80 7.27
C VAL A 38 -4.37 8.41 6.83
N ASP A 39 -4.52 8.63 5.52
CA ASP A 39 -5.73 9.21 4.94
C ASP A 39 -6.78 8.16 4.57
N GLU A 40 -6.43 6.87 4.67
CA GLU A 40 -7.23 5.71 4.21
C GLU A 40 -7.78 5.92 2.79
N ALA A 41 -6.95 6.48 1.90
CA ALA A 41 -7.34 6.92 0.57
C ALA A 41 -6.35 6.46 -0.52
N ALA A 42 -6.93 6.13 -1.68
CA ALA A 42 -6.19 5.87 -2.91
C ALA A 42 -6.10 7.13 -3.77
N LYS A 43 -4.99 7.31 -4.48
CA LYS A 43 -4.81 8.36 -5.48
C LYS A 43 -4.09 7.83 -6.72
N GLU A 44 -4.68 8.04 -7.89
CA GLU A 44 -4.07 7.74 -9.20
C GLU A 44 -3.17 8.90 -9.66
N TYR A 45 -2.13 8.61 -10.45
CA TYR A 45 -1.23 9.63 -11.01
C TYR A 45 -0.90 9.40 -12.50
#